data_AF-A0A2V9BFM2-F1
#
_entry.id   AF-A0A2V9BFM2-F1
#
_cell.length_a   1.000
_cell.length_b   1.000
_cell.length_c   1.000
_cell.angle_alpha   90.00
_cell.angle_beta   90.00
_cell.angle_gamma   90.00
#
_symmetry.space_group_name_H-M   'P 1'
#
loop_
_entity.id
_entity.type
_entity.pdbx_description
1 polymer ?
#
loop_
_entity_poly.entity_id
_entity_poly.type
_entity_poly.pdbx_seq_one_letter_code
_entity_poly.pdbx_strand_id
1 'polypeptide(L)'
;MIGDVGARFISALEARHIVPLLYPAFFFALLAAAFFFALLAAAPLAAQTPNALWPKLRRPLRLILLLFLFCSLSAERVAGQTPTIVNASRNIATNLSGLNNATTTGCNLGTQTAETDYFWCLADPSVAGNAIIVACGWSDNTATLTISDDKSNTYTSFVGPSRHASGQDIQIFVASNAAAGAHQLDAHFSAASSIIQCVAYQFFNIVSSSPSCGTAVSATSAGAATVNAGNITSSTANCLYFQFAEEDGGVQPTWTAGTGYTLGDASIRESEAAQFQVFSTAASHPCSMTISSSSKWNTACIALKPATQGGDATTPVVIRGLTLNPMEDSLTSYTFQTPCQSGLMVAASNMDAGAPVTAISSTSPTVTWNEVGAPGVSNTEGSQEIFFAAATFTSSTSTTVTTTAAATHSDIAFYCISGASSSQPDSGLATGTGNVSSFTSPVSTASITPNSNQGVIIGTVGIAQNGSTSCDPTG
;
A
#
# COMPACT_ATOMS: atom_id res chain seq x y z
N MET A 1 -2.54 33.94 -60.61
CA MET A 1 -1.57 32.87 -60.25
C MET A 1 -1.68 32.36 -58.82
N ILE A 2 -2.18 33.11 -57.82
CA ILE A 2 -2.30 32.63 -56.42
C ILE A 2 -3.55 31.74 -56.19
N GLY A 3 -4.63 31.92 -56.96
CA GLY A 3 -5.85 31.12 -56.81
C GLY A 3 -5.79 29.68 -57.36
N ASP A 4 -4.88 29.41 -58.29
CA ASP A 4 -4.84 28.14 -59.04
C ASP A 4 -3.96 27.06 -58.36
N VAL A 5 -3.02 27.50 -57.52
CA VAL A 5 -2.15 26.61 -56.72
C VAL A 5 -2.90 26.07 -55.50
N GLY A 6 -3.78 26.87 -54.89
CA GLY A 6 -4.58 26.46 -53.73
C GLY A 6 -5.63 25.40 -54.05
N ALA A 7 -6.29 25.51 -55.21
CA ALA A 7 -7.31 24.54 -55.63
C ALA A 7 -6.70 23.15 -55.95
N ARG A 8 -5.49 23.11 -56.53
CA ARG A 8 -4.80 21.85 -56.85
C ARG A 8 -4.26 21.12 -55.62
N PHE A 9 -3.99 21.85 -54.52
CA PHE A 9 -3.52 21.24 -53.27
C PHE A 9 -4.68 20.58 -52.50
N ILE A 10 -5.88 21.17 -52.54
CA ILE A 10 -7.08 20.62 -51.88
C ILE A 10 -7.57 19.35 -52.61
N SER A 11 -7.56 19.33 -53.94
CA SER A 11 -7.93 18.12 -54.71
C SER A 11 -6.93 16.95 -54.57
N ALA A 12 -5.68 17.21 -54.17
CA ALA A 12 -4.69 16.16 -53.91
C ALA A 12 -4.84 15.52 -52.51
N LEU A 13 -5.50 16.22 -51.57
CA LEU A 13 -5.73 15.75 -50.19
C LEU A 13 -6.97 14.86 -50.06
N GLU A 14 -7.97 15.00 -50.94
CA GLU A 14 -9.17 14.14 -50.94
C GLU A 14 -8.93 12.74 -51.54
N ALA A 15 -7.80 12.51 -52.22
CA ALA A 15 -7.56 11.27 -52.98
C ALA A 15 -6.85 10.14 -52.20
N ARG A 16 -6.48 10.32 -50.92
CA ARG A 16 -5.81 9.25 -50.14
C ARG A 16 -6.52 8.98 -48.82
N HIS A 17 -7.30 7.90 -48.80
CA HIS A 17 -7.85 7.28 -47.59
C HIS A 17 -6.72 6.80 -46.65
N ILE A 18 -6.36 7.62 -45.66
CA ILE A 18 -5.66 7.17 -44.44
C ILE A 18 -6.38 7.78 -43.22
N VAL A 19 -6.78 6.88 -42.32
CA VAL A 19 -7.72 6.97 -41.18
C VAL A 19 -7.11 7.72 -39.96
N PRO A 20 -7.94 8.24 -39.01
CA PRO A 20 -7.69 9.47 -38.28
C PRO A 20 -7.22 9.24 -36.83
N LEU A 21 -6.01 9.71 -36.50
CA LEU A 21 -5.56 9.87 -35.10
C LEU A 21 -4.66 11.11 -34.89
N LEU A 22 -4.38 11.87 -35.94
CA LEU A 22 -3.53 13.08 -35.91
C LEU A 22 -4.27 14.36 -36.30
N TYR A 23 -5.58 14.27 -36.58
CA TYR A 23 -6.31 15.30 -37.30
C TYR A 23 -6.47 16.64 -36.55
N PRO A 24 -6.72 16.72 -35.23
CA PRO A 24 -6.90 18.02 -34.58
C PRO A 24 -5.56 18.77 -34.49
N ALA A 25 -4.54 18.15 -33.91
CA ALA A 25 -3.26 18.81 -33.64
C ALA A 25 -2.53 19.24 -34.92
N PHE A 26 -2.56 18.41 -35.97
CA PHE A 26 -1.92 18.73 -37.24
C PHE A 26 -2.67 19.82 -38.00
N PHE A 27 -4.02 19.80 -37.96
CA PHE A 27 -4.86 20.84 -38.56
C PHE A 27 -4.69 22.18 -37.84
N PHE A 28 -4.57 22.18 -36.50
CA PHE A 28 -4.30 23.38 -35.72
C PHE A 28 -2.88 23.92 -35.92
N ALA A 29 -1.87 23.06 -36.09
CA ALA A 29 -0.52 23.48 -36.43
C ALA A 29 -0.45 24.12 -37.83
N LEU A 30 -1.19 23.58 -38.81
CA LEU A 30 -1.31 24.17 -40.14
C LEU A 30 -2.04 25.51 -40.11
N LEU A 31 -3.10 25.64 -39.30
CA LEU A 31 -3.81 26.90 -39.10
C LEU A 31 -2.90 27.96 -38.44
N ALA A 32 -2.11 27.56 -37.44
CA ALA A 32 -1.17 28.44 -36.76
C ALA A 32 -0.04 28.91 -37.70
N ALA A 33 0.50 28.01 -38.54
CA ALA A 33 1.50 28.36 -39.54
C ALA A 33 0.94 29.31 -40.61
N ALA A 34 -0.25 29.02 -41.15
CA ALA A 34 -0.93 29.89 -42.11
C ALA A 34 -1.22 31.27 -41.51
N PHE A 35 -1.56 31.33 -40.22
CA PHE A 35 -1.79 32.59 -39.50
C PHE A 35 -0.50 33.39 -39.26
N PHE A 36 0.60 32.73 -38.91
CA PHE A 36 1.91 33.36 -38.74
C PHE A 36 2.40 33.99 -40.05
N PHE A 37 2.22 33.29 -41.17
CA PHE A 37 2.50 33.82 -42.51
C PHE A 37 1.59 35.00 -42.89
N ALA A 38 0.31 34.94 -42.55
CA ALA A 38 -0.61 36.07 -42.78
C ALA A 38 -0.25 37.31 -41.95
N LEU A 39 0.24 37.12 -40.70
CA LEU A 39 0.72 38.22 -39.85
C LEU A 39 2.01 38.85 -40.38
N LEU A 40 2.97 38.03 -40.84
CA LEU A 40 4.21 38.52 -41.46
C LEU A 40 3.93 39.27 -42.77
N ALA A 41 2.96 38.82 -43.56
CA ALA A 41 2.56 39.47 -44.81
C ALA A 41 1.79 40.78 -44.58
N ALA A 42 1.09 40.94 -43.45
CA ALA A 42 0.34 42.14 -43.09
C ALA A 42 1.20 43.22 -42.39
N ALA A 43 2.33 42.83 -41.78
CA ALA A 43 3.26 43.74 -41.12
C ALA A 43 3.78 44.91 -42.00
N PRO A 44 4.17 44.71 -43.29
CA PRO A 44 4.59 45.82 -44.15
C PRO A 44 3.44 46.73 -44.60
N LEU A 45 2.17 46.26 -44.63
CA LEU A 45 1.01 47.10 -44.97
C LEU A 45 0.59 48.02 -43.81
N ALA A 46 0.78 47.59 -42.57
CA ALA A 46 0.44 48.38 -41.37
C ALA A 46 1.35 49.60 -41.17
N ALA A 47 2.55 49.60 -41.77
CA ALA A 47 3.50 50.72 -41.73
C ALA A 47 3.12 51.89 -42.67
N GLN A 48 2.22 51.68 -43.64
CA GLN A 48 1.92 52.69 -44.66
C GLN A 48 0.58 53.42 -44.48
N THR A 49 -0.34 52.94 -43.63
CA THR A 49 -1.63 53.63 -43.37
C THR A 49 -2.11 53.46 -41.90
N PRO A 50 -1.66 54.33 -40.97
CA PRO A 50 -1.94 54.16 -39.53
C PRO A 50 -3.42 54.24 -39.14
N ASN A 51 -4.26 54.90 -39.95
CA ASN A 51 -5.56 55.41 -39.47
C ASN A 51 -6.82 54.66 -39.96
N ALA A 52 -6.73 53.60 -40.76
CA ALA A 52 -7.92 52.93 -41.31
C ALA A 52 -8.05 51.42 -40.98
N LEU A 53 -6.94 50.69 -40.84
CA LEU A 53 -6.96 49.23 -40.67
C LEU A 53 -6.86 48.77 -39.20
N TRP A 54 -6.05 49.47 -38.40
CA TRP A 54 -5.72 49.04 -37.03
C TRP A 54 -6.91 48.87 -36.07
N PRO A 55 -7.94 49.76 -36.07
CA PRO A 55 -9.11 49.58 -35.22
C PRO A 55 -9.96 48.36 -35.62
N LYS A 56 -9.96 48.00 -36.91
CA LYS A 56 -10.74 46.88 -37.46
C LYS A 56 -10.08 45.51 -37.22
N LEU A 57 -8.75 45.45 -37.15
CA LEU A 57 -8.02 44.21 -36.82
C LEU A 57 -7.94 43.92 -35.30
N ARG A 58 -8.09 44.92 -34.42
CA ARG A 58 -7.96 44.73 -32.96
C ARG A 58 -8.98 43.75 -32.35
N ARG A 59 -10.24 43.79 -32.80
CA ARG A 59 -11.30 42.90 -32.29
C ARG A 59 -11.09 41.43 -32.69
N PRO A 60 -10.88 41.07 -33.96
CA PRO A 60 -10.64 39.68 -34.34
C PRO A 60 -9.33 39.13 -33.76
N LEU A 61 -8.27 39.95 -33.64
CA LEU A 61 -7.02 39.50 -33.02
C LEU A 61 -7.20 39.16 -31.53
N ARG A 62 -7.94 39.99 -30.77
CA ARG A 62 -8.25 39.71 -29.36
C ARG A 62 -9.11 38.46 -29.19
N LEU A 63 -10.11 38.25 -30.06
CA LEU A 63 -10.98 37.08 -30.01
C LEU A 63 -10.20 35.79 -30.32
N ILE A 64 -9.30 35.83 -31.30
CA ILE A 64 -8.44 34.69 -31.68
C ILE A 64 -7.41 34.41 -30.58
N LEU A 65 -6.82 35.45 -29.97
CA LEU A 65 -5.90 35.28 -28.85
C LEU A 65 -6.61 34.67 -27.63
N LEU A 66 -7.85 35.08 -27.36
CA LEU A 66 -8.70 34.50 -26.30
C LEU A 66 -9.06 33.03 -26.60
N LEU A 67 -9.37 32.70 -27.85
CA LEU A 67 -9.62 31.32 -28.29
C LEU A 67 -8.36 30.44 -28.20
N PHE A 68 -7.20 30.97 -28.55
CA PHE A 68 -5.91 30.28 -28.35
C PHE A 68 -5.63 30.08 -26.86
N LEU A 69 -5.86 31.10 -26.02
CA LEU A 69 -5.67 31.02 -24.57
C LEU A 69 -6.62 29.97 -23.95
N PHE A 70 -7.90 29.98 -24.34
CA PHE A 70 -8.89 28.98 -23.90
C PHE A 70 -8.53 27.57 -24.37
N CYS A 71 -8.08 27.40 -25.62
CA CYS A 71 -7.65 26.11 -26.13
C CYS A 71 -6.37 25.59 -25.45
N SER A 72 -5.40 26.46 -25.14
CA SER A 72 -4.19 26.09 -24.39
C SER A 72 -4.49 25.75 -22.93
N LEU A 73 -5.46 26.42 -22.29
CA LEU A 73 -5.92 26.12 -20.93
C LEU A 73 -6.72 24.80 -20.87
N SER A 74 -7.40 24.42 -21.95
CA SER A 74 -8.11 23.12 -22.03
C SER A 74 -7.22 21.95 -22.50
N ALA A 75 -5.98 22.21 -22.93
CA ALA A 75 -5.05 21.21 -23.44
C ALA A 75 -3.99 20.78 -22.42
N GLU A 76 -3.94 21.39 -21.24
CA GLU A 76 -3.37 20.71 -20.07
C GLU A 76 -4.28 19.52 -19.77
N ARG A 77 -3.94 18.35 -20.33
CA ARG A 77 -4.29 17.10 -19.66
C ARG A 77 -3.78 17.27 -18.24
N VAL A 78 -4.68 17.46 -17.28
CA VAL A 78 -4.36 17.30 -15.87
C VAL A 78 -3.83 15.87 -15.76
N ALA A 79 -2.51 15.72 -15.77
CA ALA A 79 -1.88 14.44 -15.59
C ALA A 79 -2.32 13.94 -14.22
N GLY A 80 -3.00 12.80 -14.19
CA GLY A 80 -3.40 12.20 -12.91
C GLY A 80 -2.17 12.08 -12.02
N GLN A 81 -2.30 12.52 -10.77
CA GLN A 81 -1.22 12.49 -9.79
C GLN A 81 -0.80 11.04 -9.56
N THR A 82 0.50 10.80 -9.44
CA THR A 82 1.03 9.46 -9.22
C THR A 82 0.53 8.95 -7.86
N PRO A 83 -0.20 7.82 -7.82
CA PRO A 83 -0.55 7.17 -6.56
C PRO A 83 0.69 6.89 -5.73
N THR A 84 0.64 7.22 -4.45
CA THR A 84 1.81 7.11 -3.56
C THR A 84 1.40 6.41 -2.28
N ILE A 85 2.16 5.39 -1.88
CA ILE A 85 1.92 4.68 -0.64
C ILE A 85 2.16 5.61 0.56
N VAL A 86 1.24 5.56 1.52
CA VAL A 86 1.33 6.30 2.80
C VAL A 86 1.91 5.37 3.84
N ASN A 87 1.21 4.26 4.05
CA ASN A 87 1.55 3.20 4.96
C ASN A 87 0.94 1.87 4.53
N ALA A 88 1.46 0.81 5.11
CA ALA A 88 0.97 -0.55 4.96
C ALA A 88 1.08 -1.26 6.31
N SER A 89 0.12 -2.11 6.60
CA SER A 89 0.17 -3.01 7.73
C SER A 89 -0.28 -4.39 7.32
N ARG A 90 0.40 -5.37 7.90
CA ARG A 90 -0.09 -6.74 8.05
C ARG A 90 -0.15 -7.03 9.54
N ASN A 91 -1.31 -7.49 9.99
CA ASN A 91 -1.43 -8.10 11.30
C ASN A 91 -1.73 -9.58 11.13
N ILE A 92 -1.27 -10.37 12.09
CA ILE A 92 -1.64 -11.78 12.23
C ILE A 92 -2.28 -11.89 13.59
N ALA A 93 -3.27 -12.78 13.75
CA ALA A 93 -3.75 -13.12 15.08
C ALA A 93 -2.55 -13.53 15.96
N THR A 94 -2.16 -12.69 16.92
CA THR A 94 -1.10 -13.03 17.86
C THR A 94 -1.66 -13.95 18.92
N ASN A 95 -0.92 -15.02 19.22
CA ASN A 95 -1.34 -16.02 20.18
C ASN A 95 -1.06 -15.54 21.60
N LEU A 96 -2.07 -14.92 22.21
CA LEU A 96 -2.17 -14.85 23.67
C LEU A 96 -2.67 -16.21 24.19
N SER A 97 -1.83 -17.25 24.10
CA SER A 97 -2.16 -18.54 24.72
C SER A 97 -1.89 -18.46 26.23
N GLY A 98 -2.80 -19.02 27.03
CA GLY A 98 -2.39 -19.53 28.33
C GLY A 98 -3.39 -19.57 29.47
N LEU A 99 -4.22 -18.53 29.71
CA LEU A 99 -4.72 -18.40 31.09
C LEU A 99 -6.22 -18.33 31.37
N ASN A 100 -7.13 -17.92 30.49
CA ASN A 100 -8.56 -18.22 30.71
C ASN A 100 -9.34 -18.31 29.39
N ASN A 101 -10.33 -19.19 29.35
CA ASN A 101 -11.25 -19.49 28.25
C ASN A 101 -12.23 -18.32 27.92
N ALA A 102 -11.82 -17.08 28.15
CA ALA A 102 -12.60 -15.87 27.92
C ALA A 102 -12.18 -15.28 26.57
N THR A 103 -13.10 -15.31 25.61
CA THR A 103 -12.93 -14.79 24.25
C THR A 103 -12.49 -13.33 24.26
N THR A 104 -11.19 -13.06 24.08
CA THR A 104 -10.70 -11.75 23.67
C THR A 104 -11.04 -11.55 22.19
N THR A 105 -12.02 -10.70 21.90
CA THR A 105 -12.23 -10.13 20.56
C THR A 105 -10.91 -9.50 20.10
N GLY A 106 -10.21 -10.15 19.18
CA GLY A 106 -8.99 -9.65 18.51
C GLY A 106 -7.72 -10.51 18.63
N CYS A 107 -7.59 -11.39 19.64
CA CYS A 107 -6.42 -12.28 19.77
C CYS A 107 -6.85 -13.58 20.45
N ASN A 108 -6.99 -14.69 19.71
CA ASN A 108 -7.43 -15.96 20.26
C ASN A 108 -6.65 -17.17 19.68
N LEU A 109 -5.97 -17.86 20.61
CA LEU A 109 -5.49 -19.25 20.67
C LEU A 109 -5.04 -20.00 19.41
N GLY A 110 -3.72 -19.97 19.17
CA GLY A 110 -2.78 -21.12 19.11
C GLY A 110 -2.97 -22.13 17.98
N THR A 111 -4.00 -21.90 17.18
CA THR A 111 -4.47 -22.63 16.02
C THR A 111 -5.33 -21.62 15.33
N GLN A 112 -5.23 -21.56 14.01
CA GLN A 112 -6.11 -20.83 13.11
C GLN A 112 -7.58 -21.15 13.40
N THR A 113 -8.13 -20.56 14.46
CA THR A 113 -9.44 -20.89 15.01
C THR A 113 -10.46 -20.15 14.18
N ALA A 114 -11.59 -20.80 13.96
CA ALA A 114 -12.62 -20.22 13.14
C ALA A 114 -13.23 -19.02 13.88
N GLU A 115 -13.11 -17.83 13.31
CA GLU A 115 -13.57 -16.56 13.88
C GLU A 115 -14.61 -15.91 12.95
N THR A 116 -15.59 -15.24 13.54
CA THR A 116 -16.59 -14.46 12.80
C THR A 116 -16.10 -13.04 12.55
N ASP A 117 -15.32 -12.48 13.46
CA ASP A 117 -14.78 -11.12 13.38
C ASP A 117 -13.26 -11.18 13.52
N TYR A 118 -12.56 -10.49 12.64
CA TYR A 118 -11.11 -10.38 12.67
C TYR A 118 -10.70 -8.91 12.66
N PHE A 119 -9.99 -8.48 13.70
CA PHE A 119 -9.62 -7.07 13.91
C PHE A 119 -8.12 -6.85 13.67
N TRP A 120 -7.80 -5.75 13.01
CA TRP A 120 -6.42 -5.29 12.87
C TRP A 120 -6.37 -3.78 12.65
N CYS A 121 -5.17 -3.21 12.59
CA CYS A 121 -5.00 -1.76 12.43
C CYS A 121 -4.24 -1.39 11.17
N LEU A 122 -4.49 -0.18 10.65
CA LEU A 122 -3.55 0.54 9.79
C LEU A 122 -2.28 0.84 10.57
N ALA A 123 -1.12 0.94 9.91
CA ALA A 123 0.13 1.24 10.61
C ALA A 123 0.17 2.65 11.22
N ASP A 124 -0.47 3.62 10.55
CA ASP A 124 -0.81 4.95 11.09
C ASP A 124 -2.27 5.25 10.72
N PRO A 125 -2.99 6.07 11.51
CA PRO A 125 -4.35 6.48 11.17
C PRO A 125 -4.46 7.10 9.78
N SER A 126 -5.62 6.93 9.16
CA SER A 126 -5.87 7.43 7.81
C SER A 126 -5.82 8.95 7.74
N VAL A 127 -5.32 9.46 6.61
CA VAL A 127 -5.47 10.86 6.24
C VAL A 127 -6.74 11.02 5.40
N ALA A 128 -7.49 12.10 5.64
CA ALA A 128 -8.72 12.37 4.91
C ALA A 128 -8.50 12.36 3.39
N GLY A 129 -9.37 11.64 2.68
CA GLY A 129 -9.35 11.54 1.22
C GLY A 129 -8.43 10.46 0.66
N ASN A 130 -7.65 9.77 1.50
CA ASN A 130 -6.84 8.65 1.04
C ASN A 130 -7.69 7.44 0.68
N ALA A 131 -7.15 6.59 -0.20
CA ALA A 131 -7.68 5.27 -0.39
C ALA A 131 -7.10 4.31 0.66
N ILE A 132 -7.96 3.45 1.21
CA ILE A 132 -7.57 2.28 1.98
C ILE A 132 -7.90 1.06 1.14
N ILE A 133 -6.90 0.24 0.85
CA ILE A 133 -7.03 -1.07 0.21
C ILE A 133 -6.90 -2.12 1.31
N VAL A 134 -7.90 -2.99 1.43
CA VAL A 134 -7.87 -4.16 2.30
C VAL A 134 -7.88 -5.40 1.43
N ALA A 135 -6.95 -6.31 1.65
CA ALA A 135 -7.00 -7.63 1.05
C ALA A 135 -6.96 -8.66 2.17
N CYS A 136 -7.84 -9.65 2.08
CA CYS A 136 -7.86 -10.75 3.02
C CYS A 136 -7.97 -12.07 2.27
N GLY A 137 -7.36 -13.11 2.82
CA GLY A 137 -7.74 -14.48 2.54
C GLY A 137 -8.01 -15.26 3.80
N TRP A 138 -8.67 -16.40 3.59
CA TRP A 138 -9.17 -17.26 4.66
C TRP A 138 -9.45 -18.66 4.14
N SER A 139 -9.53 -19.63 5.05
CA SER A 139 -9.97 -20.99 4.77
C SER A 139 -11.46 -21.14 5.06
N ASP A 140 -12.30 -20.86 4.05
CA ASP A 140 -13.71 -21.27 3.92
C ASP A 140 -14.24 -20.81 2.55
N ASN A 141 -14.73 -21.74 1.72
CA ASN A 141 -15.27 -21.42 0.39
C ASN A 141 -16.76 -21.00 0.38
N THR A 142 -17.40 -20.92 1.55
CA THR A 142 -18.83 -20.59 1.69
C THR A 142 -19.10 -19.27 2.41
N ALA A 143 -18.21 -18.84 3.31
CA ALA A 143 -18.34 -17.56 3.99
C ALA A 143 -18.28 -16.37 3.01
N THR A 144 -19.06 -15.33 3.31
CA THR A 144 -18.93 -14.01 2.70
C THR A 144 -18.24 -13.07 3.67
N LEU A 145 -17.37 -12.21 3.15
CA LEU A 145 -16.63 -11.22 3.92
C LEU A 145 -17.18 -9.80 3.71
N THR A 146 -17.22 -9.01 4.77
CA THR A 146 -17.46 -7.57 4.75
C THR A 146 -16.40 -6.85 5.58
N ILE A 147 -16.03 -5.62 5.18
CA ILE A 147 -15.04 -4.81 5.87
C ILE A 147 -15.70 -3.55 6.44
N SER A 148 -15.35 -3.21 7.67
CA SER A 148 -15.71 -1.95 8.32
C SER A 148 -14.53 -1.34 9.08
N ASP A 149 -14.70 -0.11 9.59
CA ASP A 149 -13.71 0.56 10.43
C ASP A 149 -14.33 1.50 11.46
N ASP A 150 -13.48 2.01 12.36
CA ASP A 150 -13.82 2.91 13.46
C ASP A 150 -14.24 4.34 13.03
N LYS A 151 -14.29 4.60 11.72
CA LYS A 151 -14.76 5.86 11.14
C LYS A 151 -15.86 5.69 10.10
N SER A 152 -16.46 4.49 10.03
CA SER A 152 -17.59 4.19 9.16
C SER A 152 -17.31 4.45 7.67
N ASN A 153 -16.08 4.19 7.21
CA ASN A 153 -15.77 4.26 5.79
C ASN A 153 -16.52 3.18 5.00
N THR A 154 -16.84 3.47 3.74
CA THR A 154 -17.49 2.51 2.84
C THR A 154 -16.46 1.71 2.06
N TYR A 155 -16.36 0.42 2.36
CA TYR A 155 -15.50 -0.53 1.65
C TYR A 155 -16.29 -1.23 0.54
N THR A 156 -15.83 -1.11 -0.70
CA THR A 156 -16.42 -1.81 -1.84
C THR A 156 -15.55 -3.00 -2.23
N SER A 157 -16.14 -4.17 -2.47
CA SER A 157 -15.41 -5.31 -3.05
C SER A 157 -15.04 -5.01 -4.50
N PHE A 158 -13.75 -5.06 -4.83
CA PHE A 158 -13.26 -4.84 -6.20
C PHE A 158 -13.04 -6.15 -6.94
N VAL A 159 -12.72 -7.20 -6.21
CA VAL A 159 -12.53 -8.55 -6.73
C VAL A 159 -12.76 -9.55 -5.63
N GLY A 160 -13.35 -10.68 -6.02
CA GLY A 160 -13.55 -11.83 -5.17
C GLY A 160 -14.96 -11.94 -4.56
N PRO A 161 -15.19 -12.97 -3.74
CA PRO A 161 -14.18 -13.96 -3.33
C PRO A 161 -13.69 -14.80 -4.53
N SER A 162 -12.36 -14.81 -4.73
CA SER A 162 -11.68 -15.75 -5.62
C SER A 162 -11.56 -17.04 -4.85
N ARG A 163 -12.18 -18.13 -5.33
CA ARG A 163 -12.30 -19.37 -4.56
C ARG A 163 -11.38 -20.47 -5.09
N HIS A 164 -10.48 -20.95 -4.24
CA HIS A 164 -9.63 -22.09 -4.56
C HIS A 164 -10.34 -23.40 -4.23
N ALA A 165 -10.11 -24.45 -5.04
CA ALA A 165 -10.76 -25.74 -4.85
C ALA A 165 -10.35 -26.47 -3.55
N SER A 166 -9.20 -26.12 -2.97
CA SER A 166 -8.78 -26.61 -1.63
C SER A 166 -9.30 -25.80 -0.46
N GLY A 167 -10.11 -24.76 -0.69
CA GLY A 167 -10.83 -24.05 0.37
C GLY A 167 -10.21 -22.71 0.81
N GLN A 168 -9.14 -22.24 0.16
CA GLN A 168 -8.61 -20.89 0.35
C GLN A 168 -9.36 -19.88 -0.53
N ASP A 169 -9.93 -18.85 0.09
CA ASP A 169 -10.63 -17.76 -0.57
C ASP A 169 -9.85 -16.45 -0.39
N ILE A 170 -9.88 -15.56 -1.40
CA ILE A 170 -9.26 -14.23 -1.33
C ILE A 170 -10.24 -13.16 -1.81
N GLN A 171 -10.26 -12.00 -1.15
CA GLN A 171 -11.05 -10.86 -1.57
C GLN A 171 -10.32 -9.52 -1.32
N ILE A 172 -10.49 -8.55 -2.23
CA ILE A 172 -9.90 -7.22 -2.09
C ILE A 172 -11.00 -6.16 -2.08
N PHE A 173 -10.97 -5.33 -1.04
CA PHE A 173 -11.86 -4.20 -0.81
C PHE A 173 -11.10 -2.88 -0.91
N VAL A 174 -11.82 -1.81 -1.28
CA VAL A 174 -11.27 -0.46 -1.27
C VAL A 174 -12.29 0.54 -0.71
N ALA A 175 -11.83 1.41 0.18
CA ALA A 175 -12.47 2.67 0.52
C ALA A 175 -11.69 3.80 -0.14
N SER A 176 -12.20 4.42 -1.21
CA SER A 176 -11.45 5.38 -2.04
C SER A 176 -11.40 6.82 -1.52
N ASN A 177 -12.08 7.11 -0.41
CA ASN A 177 -12.16 8.44 0.20
C ASN A 177 -12.34 8.31 1.70
N ALA A 178 -11.31 7.81 2.37
CA ALA A 178 -11.36 7.56 3.80
C ALA A 178 -11.54 8.86 4.59
N ALA A 179 -12.34 8.82 5.65
CA ALA A 179 -12.35 9.81 6.71
C ALA A 179 -10.97 9.86 7.38
N ALA A 180 -10.58 11.00 7.95
CA ALA A 180 -9.35 11.09 8.73
C ALA A 180 -9.47 10.33 10.06
N GLY A 181 -8.37 9.73 10.50
CA GLY A 181 -8.25 9.09 11.79
C GLY A 181 -8.88 7.70 11.89
N ALA A 182 -9.19 7.05 10.75
CA ALA A 182 -9.55 5.64 10.74
C ALA A 182 -8.29 4.83 11.02
N HIS A 183 -8.36 3.86 11.91
CA HIS A 183 -7.20 3.11 12.34
C HIS A 183 -7.54 1.63 12.52
N GLN A 184 -8.65 1.32 13.18
CA GLN A 184 -9.09 -0.04 13.43
C GLN A 184 -9.98 -0.54 12.30
N LEU A 185 -9.63 -1.68 11.74
CA LEU A 185 -10.32 -2.41 10.68
C LEU A 185 -10.95 -3.67 11.25
N ASP A 186 -12.10 -4.04 10.71
CA ASP A 186 -12.86 -5.23 11.07
C ASP A 186 -13.27 -6.00 9.81
N ALA A 187 -12.86 -7.26 9.74
CA ALA A 187 -13.31 -8.25 8.77
C ALA A 187 -14.38 -9.12 9.41
N HIS A 188 -15.62 -8.91 8.98
CA HIS A 188 -16.77 -9.69 9.43
C HIS A 188 -17.12 -10.76 8.40
N PHE A 189 -17.09 -12.02 8.82
CA PHE A 189 -17.45 -13.19 8.05
C PHE A 189 -18.87 -13.66 8.37
N SER A 190 -19.64 -14.06 7.37
CA SER A 190 -21.01 -14.58 7.59
C SER A 190 -21.08 -15.90 8.35
N ALA A 191 -19.95 -16.59 8.46
CA ALA A 191 -19.74 -17.82 9.22
C ALA A 191 -18.30 -17.80 9.74
N ALA A 192 -18.02 -18.55 10.82
CA ALA A 192 -16.68 -18.59 11.39
C ALA A 192 -15.66 -19.16 10.38
N SER A 193 -14.63 -18.38 10.06
CA SER A 193 -13.58 -18.71 9.09
C SER A 193 -12.25 -18.87 9.78
N SER A 194 -11.44 -19.81 9.32
CA SER A 194 -10.09 -20.05 9.87
C SER A 194 -9.02 -19.52 8.91
N ILE A 195 -7.75 -19.51 9.35
CA ILE A 195 -6.59 -19.15 8.51
C ILE A 195 -6.75 -17.72 7.95
N ILE A 196 -7.29 -16.81 8.75
CA ILE A 196 -7.57 -15.45 8.31
C ILE A 196 -6.28 -14.66 8.26
N GLN A 197 -5.99 -14.09 7.11
CA GLN A 197 -4.85 -13.23 6.86
C GLN A 197 -5.36 -11.98 6.17
N CYS A 198 -5.00 -10.81 6.71
CA CYS A 198 -5.44 -9.53 6.16
C CYS A 198 -4.29 -8.53 6.15
N VAL A 199 -4.22 -7.79 5.04
CA VAL A 199 -3.32 -6.66 4.86
C VAL A 199 -4.12 -5.39 4.56
N ALA A 200 -3.62 -4.25 5.03
CA ALA A 200 -4.19 -2.95 4.74
C ALA A 200 -3.12 -1.99 4.23
N TYR A 201 -3.46 -1.27 3.15
CA TYR A 201 -2.60 -0.29 2.52
C TYR A 201 -3.32 1.02 2.35
N GLN A 202 -2.65 2.11 2.72
CA GLN A 202 -3.16 3.45 2.49
C GLN A 202 -2.39 4.11 1.34
N PHE A 203 -3.11 4.69 0.39
CA PHE A 203 -2.54 5.39 -0.76
C PHE A 203 -3.12 6.81 -0.91
N PHE A 204 -2.22 7.77 -1.16
CA PHE A 204 -2.58 9.08 -1.68
C PHE A 204 -2.91 9.00 -3.17
N ASN A 205 -3.61 10.04 -3.65
CA ASN A 205 -3.82 10.31 -5.08
C ASN A 205 -4.58 9.22 -5.83
N ILE A 206 -5.53 8.55 -5.16
CA ILE A 206 -6.54 7.72 -5.81
C ILE A 206 -7.83 8.52 -5.96
N VAL A 207 -8.52 8.41 -7.09
CA VAL A 207 -9.78 9.13 -7.31
C VAL A 207 -10.85 8.64 -6.33
N SER A 208 -11.57 9.58 -5.70
CA SER A 208 -12.55 9.28 -4.65
C SER A 208 -13.81 8.56 -5.15
N SER A 209 -14.15 8.71 -6.43
CA SER A 209 -15.35 8.12 -7.05
C SER A 209 -14.99 7.34 -8.32
N SER A 210 -15.64 6.20 -8.53
CA SER A 210 -15.38 5.30 -9.67
C SER A 210 -13.89 4.97 -9.87
N PRO A 211 -13.19 4.52 -8.81
CA PRO A 211 -11.74 4.31 -8.78
C PRO A 211 -11.22 3.17 -9.67
N SER A 212 -12.05 2.25 -10.17
CA SER A 212 -11.57 1.15 -11.03
C SER A 212 -10.82 1.68 -12.27
N CYS A 213 -9.60 1.20 -12.49
CA CYS A 213 -8.78 1.44 -13.68
C CYS A 213 -8.65 0.19 -14.57
N GLY A 214 -9.77 -0.46 -14.81
CA GLY A 214 -9.84 -1.69 -15.59
C GLY A 214 -10.55 -2.80 -14.80
N THR A 215 -10.78 -3.91 -15.47
CA THR A 215 -11.40 -5.08 -14.86
C THR A 215 -10.39 -5.77 -13.96
N ALA A 216 -10.73 -5.91 -12.67
CA ALA A 216 -9.92 -6.69 -11.74
C ALA A 216 -9.86 -8.16 -12.17
N VAL A 217 -8.78 -8.84 -11.80
CA VAL A 217 -8.52 -10.23 -12.20
C VAL A 217 -8.16 -11.05 -10.98
N SER A 218 -8.51 -12.33 -11.00
CA SER A 218 -8.08 -13.30 -10.00
C SER A 218 -7.83 -14.64 -10.66
N ALA A 219 -6.98 -15.44 -10.01
CA ALA A 219 -6.65 -16.76 -10.49
C ALA A 219 -6.26 -17.68 -9.33
N THR A 220 -6.31 -18.97 -9.62
CA THR A 220 -5.97 -20.05 -8.71
C THR A 220 -5.08 -21.05 -9.44
N SER A 221 -4.19 -21.74 -8.74
CA SER A 221 -3.38 -22.80 -9.31
C SER A 221 -3.30 -24.01 -8.39
N ALA A 222 -3.36 -25.20 -8.99
CA ALA A 222 -3.11 -26.45 -8.28
C ALA A 222 -1.61 -26.78 -8.12
N GLY A 223 -0.70 -25.94 -8.63
CA GLY A 223 0.74 -26.16 -8.59
C GLY A 223 1.52 -25.34 -9.62
N ALA A 224 1.98 -24.15 -9.26
CA ALA A 224 2.92 -23.36 -10.07
C ALA A 224 3.77 -22.44 -9.21
N ALA A 225 5.00 -22.14 -9.64
CA ALA A 225 5.86 -21.16 -8.98
C ALA A 225 5.52 -19.71 -9.37
N THR A 226 4.95 -19.51 -10.56
CA THR A 226 4.47 -18.20 -11.01
C THR A 226 3.05 -17.99 -10.52
N VAL A 227 2.84 -16.92 -9.75
CA VAL A 227 1.55 -16.51 -9.20
C VAL A 227 0.99 -15.40 -10.08
N ASN A 228 0.24 -15.79 -11.12
CA ASN A 228 -0.26 -14.89 -12.16
C ASN A 228 -1.78 -14.74 -12.04
N ALA A 229 -2.25 -13.56 -11.65
CA ALA A 229 -3.67 -13.24 -11.58
C ALA A 229 -4.29 -12.96 -12.97
N GLY A 230 -3.45 -12.73 -13.99
CA GLY A 230 -3.86 -12.30 -15.33
C GLY A 230 -3.40 -10.88 -15.66
N ASN A 231 -4.02 -10.28 -16.67
CA ASN A 231 -3.67 -8.93 -17.13
C ASN A 231 -4.84 -7.96 -16.92
N ILE A 232 -4.54 -6.77 -16.42
CA ILE A 232 -5.51 -5.66 -16.36
C ILE A 232 -5.18 -4.67 -17.47
N THR A 233 -6.16 -4.41 -18.33
CA THR A 233 -6.05 -3.38 -19.38
C THR A 233 -6.62 -2.07 -18.85
N SER A 234 -5.74 -1.10 -18.61
CA SER A 234 -6.11 0.22 -18.11
C SER A 234 -6.53 1.16 -19.24
N SER A 235 -7.57 1.95 -19.00
CA SER A 235 -8.03 3.01 -19.92
C SER A 235 -7.31 4.35 -19.68
N THR A 236 -6.45 4.43 -18.66
CA THR A 236 -5.82 5.66 -18.20
C THR A 236 -4.40 5.35 -17.71
N ALA A 237 -3.49 6.29 -17.89
CA ALA A 237 -2.13 6.22 -17.36
C ALA A 237 -2.11 6.44 -15.83
N ASN A 238 -0.98 6.12 -15.20
CA ASN A 238 -0.72 6.31 -13.77
C ASN A 238 -1.68 5.53 -12.86
N CYS A 239 -2.15 4.38 -13.32
CA CYS A 239 -3.00 3.53 -12.47
C CYS A 239 -2.15 2.71 -11.51
N LEU A 240 -2.59 2.66 -10.24
CA LEU A 240 -2.02 1.83 -9.20
C LEU A 240 -2.54 0.41 -9.38
N TYR A 241 -1.64 -0.54 -9.58
CA TYR A 241 -1.93 -1.96 -9.59
C TYR A 241 -1.54 -2.51 -8.22
N PHE A 242 -2.44 -3.26 -7.60
CA PHE A 242 -2.22 -3.92 -6.32
C PHE A 242 -2.59 -5.38 -6.46
N GLN A 243 -1.67 -6.27 -6.12
CA GLN A 243 -1.88 -7.72 -6.14
C GLN A 243 -1.62 -8.29 -4.76
N PHE A 244 -2.57 -9.11 -4.30
CA PHE A 244 -2.46 -9.93 -3.11
C PHE A 244 -2.48 -11.41 -3.50
N ALA A 245 -1.71 -12.23 -2.79
CA ALA A 245 -1.61 -13.65 -3.05
C ALA A 245 -1.38 -14.42 -1.75
N GLU A 246 -1.89 -15.63 -1.74
CA GLU A 246 -1.62 -16.62 -0.71
C GLU A 246 -1.21 -17.94 -1.35
N GLU A 247 -0.42 -18.71 -0.62
CA GLU A 247 0.01 -20.06 -0.94
C GLU A 247 -0.80 -21.06 -0.08
N ASP A 248 -1.22 -22.18 -0.69
CA ASP A 248 -2.21 -23.13 -0.14
C ASP A 248 -1.70 -24.59 -0.21
N GLY A 249 -0.39 -24.78 -0.26
CA GLY A 249 0.28 -26.07 -0.26
C GLY A 249 1.08 -26.34 1.01
N GLY A 250 1.07 -25.42 1.97
CA GLY A 250 1.76 -25.58 3.26
C GLY A 250 3.28 -25.55 3.14
N VAL A 251 3.82 -24.98 2.05
CA VAL A 251 5.24 -24.65 2.00
C VAL A 251 5.47 -23.31 2.69
N GLN A 252 6.74 -22.96 2.89
CA GLN A 252 7.16 -21.70 3.51
C GLN A 252 7.96 -20.95 2.43
N PRO A 253 7.29 -20.42 1.39
CA PRO A 253 7.99 -19.92 0.22
C PRO A 253 8.61 -18.56 0.50
N THR A 254 9.64 -18.22 -0.26
CA THR A 254 10.02 -16.81 -0.41
C THR A 254 9.32 -16.23 -1.62
N TRP A 255 8.87 -15.00 -1.47
CA TRP A 255 8.14 -14.23 -2.48
C TRP A 255 9.07 -13.27 -3.20
N THR A 256 8.93 -13.20 -4.53
CA THR A 256 9.64 -12.22 -5.36
C THR A 256 8.61 -11.45 -6.17
N ALA A 257 8.67 -10.12 -6.06
CA ALA A 257 7.77 -9.25 -6.81
C ALA A 257 7.95 -9.40 -8.33
N GLY A 258 6.86 -9.17 -9.06
CA GLY A 258 6.88 -9.10 -10.51
C GLY A 258 7.80 -7.99 -11.03
N THR A 259 8.16 -8.07 -12.30
CA THR A 259 8.98 -7.04 -12.94
C THR A 259 8.33 -5.66 -12.82
N GLY A 260 9.05 -4.72 -12.19
CA GLY A 260 8.59 -3.36 -11.94
C GLY A 260 7.67 -3.22 -10.71
N TYR A 261 7.14 -4.30 -10.17
CA TYR A 261 6.40 -4.23 -8.92
C TYR A 261 7.32 -4.06 -7.73
N THR A 262 6.78 -3.40 -6.71
CA THR A 262 7.42 -3.34 -5.41
C THR A 262 6.73 -4.31 -4.47
N LEU A 263 7.50 -5.20 -3.84
CA LEU A 263 7.00 -6.04 -2.77
C LEU A 263 6.65 -5.13 -1.59
N GLY A 264 5.37 -5.10 -1.23
CA GLY A 264 4.85 -4.30 -0.13
C GLY A 264 4.83 -5.09 1.17
N ASP A 265 4.58 -6.40 1.09
CA ASP A 265 4.56 -7.32 2.22
C ASP A 265 4.85 -8.74 1.72
N ALA A 266 5.42 -9.56 2.61
CA ALA A 266 5.65 -10.99 2.38
C ALA A 266 5.79 -11.71 3.71
N SER A 267 4.95 -12.70 3.92
CA SER A 267 5.07 -13.66 5.02
C SER A 267 5.54 -15.00 4.47
N ILE A 268 6.74 -15.41 4.89
CA ILE A 268 7.16 -16.80 4.65
C ILE A 268 6.27 -17.75 5.47
N ARG A 269 5.89 -17.31 6.69
CA ARG A 269 5.20 -18.12 7.70
C ARG A 269 3.73 -18.30 7.46
N GLU A 270 3.08 -17.20 7.11
CA GLU A 270 1.67 -17.18 6.74
C GLU A 270 1.45 -17.48 5.26
N SER A 271 2.52 -17.60 4.47
CA SER A 271 2.40 -17.96 3.06
C SER A 271 1.58 -16.93 2.25
N GLU A 272 1.74 -15.63 2.55
CA GLU A 272 1.07 -14.54 1.84
C GLU A 272 2.06 -13.48 1.34
N ALA A 273 1.64 -12.71 0.33
CA ALA A 273 2.35 -11.53 -0.09
C ALA A 273 1.45 -10.51 -0.79
N ALA A 274 1.85 -9.23 -0.68
CA ALA A 274 1.27 -8.14 -1.42
C ALA A 274 2.33 -7.37 -2.20
N GLN A 275 1.99 -6.94 -3.41
CA GLN A 275 2.84 -6.08 -4.23
C GLN A 275 2.02 -4.99 -4.89
N PHE A 276 2.70 -3.90 -5.26
CA PHE A 276 2.06 -2.81 -5.96
C PHE A 276 2.98 -2.14 -6.98
N GLN A 277 2.37 -1.50 -7.98
CA GLN A 277 3.07 -0.72 -9.01
C GLN A 277 2.18 0.38 -9.57
N VAL A 278 2.77 1.52 -9.93
CA VAL A 278 2.09 2.52 -10.76
C VAL A 278 2.61 2.41 -12.20
N PHE A 279 1.73 2.08 -13.13
CA PHE A 279 2.09 2.05 -14.55
C PHE A 279 1.80 3.39 -15.22
N SER A 280 2.82 4.01 -15.82
CA SER A 280 2.72 5.31 -16.46
C SER A 280 2.02 5.31 -17.83
N THR A 281 1.62 4.13 -18.32
CA THR A 281 0.97 3.97 -19.63
C THR A 281 -0.35 3.23 -19.50
N ALA A 282 -1.35 3.72 -20.23
CA ALA A 282 -2.64 3.03 -20.41
C ALA A 282 -2.42 1.85 -21.35
N ALA A 283 -2.25 0.65 -20.78
CA ALA A 283 -1.96 -0.57 -21.51
C ALA A 283 -2.42 -1.80 -20.72
N SER A 284 -2.29 -2.97 -21.35
CA SER A 284 -2.43 -4.25 -20.67
C SER A 284 -1.13 -4.57 -19.93
N HIS A 285 -1.21 -4.65 -18.60
CA HIS A 285 -0.08 -5.01 -17.76
C HIS A 285 -0.38 -6.30 -16.99
N PRO A 286 0.58 -7.23 -16.86
CA PRO A 286 0.40 -8.44 -16.09
C PRO A 286 0.43 -8.14 -14.58
N CYS A 287 -0.38 -8.87 -13.82
CA CYS A 287 -0.29 -8.97 -12.37
C CYS A 287 0.32 -10.34 -12.04
N SER A 288 1.62 -10.36 -11.85
CA SER A 288 2.34 -11.60 -11.55
C SER A 288 3.41 -11.35 -10.50
N MET A 289 3.59 -12.33 -9.61
CA MET A 289 4.75 -12.49 -8.75
C MET A 289 5.23 -13.94 -8.80
N THR A 290 6.29 -14.29 -8.08
CA THR A 290 6.80 -15.66 -8.03
C THR A 290 7.11 -16.11 -6.62
N ILE A 291 6.79 -17.36 -6.33
CA ILE A 291 7.20 -18.07 -5.11
C ILE A 291 8.41 -18.98 -5.40
N SER A 292 9.28 -19.19 -4.42
CA SER A 292 10.54 -19.93 -4.57
C SER A 292 10.38 -21.42 -4.89
N SER A 293 9.19 -21.97 -4.66
CA SER A 293 8.87 -23.36 -4.97
C SER A 293 7.46 -23.44 -5.56
N SER A 294 7.24 -24.39 -6.48
CA SER A 294 5.92 -24.58 -7.08
C SER A 294 4.93 -25.05 -6.01
N SER A 295 3.83 -24.32 -5.85
CA SER A 295 2.78 -24.70 -4.90
C SER A 295 1.38 -24.32 -5.41
N LYS A 296 0.36 -24.72 -4.66
CA LYS A 296 -0.99 -24.20 -4.83
C LYS A 296 -1.03 -22.76 -4.36
N TRP A 297 -1.83 -21.94 -5.02
CA TRP A 297 -1.98 -20.55 -4.62
C TRP A 297 -3.30 -19.98 -5.10
N ASN A 298 -3.73 -18.92 -4.43
CA ASN A 298 -4.82 -18.05 -4.83
C ASN A 298 -4.27 -16.61 -4.93
N THR A 299 -4.76 -15.84 -5.89
CA THR A 299 -4.32 -14.45 -6.03
C THR A 299 -5.39 -13.60 -6.69
N ALA A 300 -5.42 -12.32 -6.32
CA ALA A 300 -6.26 -11.32 -6.95
C ALA A 300 -5.47 -10.04 -7.19
N CYS A 301 -5.83 -9.32 -8.24
CA CYS A 301 -5.22 -8.06 -8.62
C CYS A 301 -6.28 -7.04 -9.01
N ILE A 302 -6.10 -5.81 -8.56
CA ILE A 302 -6.94 -4.66 -8.88
C ILE A 302 -6.09 -3.55 -9.50
N ALA A 303 -6.74 -2.65 -10.23
CA ALA A 303 -6.11 -1.40 -10.68
C ALA A 303 -6.99 -0.21 -10.29
N LEU A 304 -6.37 0.85 -9.75
CA LEU A 304 -7.02 2.06 -9.26
C LEU A 304 -6.56 3.30 -10.04
N LYS A 305 -7.51 4.17 -10.39
CA LYS A 305 -7.27 5.39 -11.15
C LYS A 305 -6.59 6.45 -10.28
N PRO A 306 -5.66 7.22 -10.86
CA PRO A 306 -5.09 8.37 -10.18
C PRO A 306 -6.14 9.48 -9.98
N ALA A 307 -5.99 10.25 -8.90
CA ALA A 307 -6.74 11.48 -8.70
C ALA A 307 -6.26 12.60 -9.63
N THR A 308 -7.14 13.56 -9.94
CA THR A 308 -6.79 14.74 -10.75
C THR A 308 -6.18 15.89 -9.93
N GLN A 309 -6.35 15.89 -8.61
CA GLN A 309 -5.73 16.85 -7.69
C GLN A 309 -5.02 16.06 -6.59
N GLY A 310 -3.82 16.52 -6.23
CA GLY A 310 -2.95 15.82 -5.29
C GLY A 310 -2.94 16.49 -3.93
N GLY A 311 -2.87 15.66 -2.89
CA GLY A 311 -2.31 16.07 -1.60
C GLY A 311 -0.83 15.70 -1.55
N ASP A 312 -0.05 16.42 -0.75
CA ASP A 312 1.36 16.13 -0.54
C ASP A 312 1.53 15.39 0.80
N ALA A 313 2.20 14.25 0.79
CA ALA A 313 2.47 13.47 2.00
C ALA A 313 3.62 14.11 2.78
N THR A 314 3.36 15.21 3.49
CA THR A 314 4.41 15.98 4.20
C THR A 314 4.56 15.61 5.67
N THR A 315 4.36 14.36 6.05
CA THR A 315 4.76 13.89 7.39
C THR A 315 6.26 13.58 7.38
N PRO A 316 7.09 14.25 8.21
CA PRO A 316 8.53 14.08 8.18
C PRO A 316 8.99 12.70 8.69
N VAL A 317 8.21 12.04 9.56
CA VAL A 317 8.45 10.67 10.04
C VAL A 317 7.13 9.90 10.04
N VAL A 318 7.12 8.67 9.53
CA VAL A 318 5.89 7.89 9.28
C VAL A 318 6.19 6.40 9.17
N ILE A 319 5.30 5.55 9.68
CA ILE A 319 5.43 4.09 9.57
C ILE A 319 4.94 3.70 8.18
N ARG A 320 5.87 3.38 7.28
CA ARG A 320 5.55 2.96 5.90
C ARG A 320 5.08 1.51 5.83
N GLY A 321 5.58 0.68 6.72
CA GLY A 321 5.31 -0.74 6.76
C GLY A 321 5.32 -1.23 8.20
N LEU A 322 4.33 -2.01 8.57
CA LEU A 322 4.26 -2.76 9.81
C LEU A 322 3.96 -4.21 9.45
N THR A 323 4.81 -5.14 9.88
CA THR A 323 4.52 -6.57 9.74
C THR A 323 4.67 -7.25 11.09
N LEU A 324 3.59 -7.87 11.57
CA LEU A 324 3.66 -8.81 12.69
C LEU A 324 3.94 -10.20 12.16
N ASN A 325 4.75 -10.97 12.89
CA ASN A 325 5.12 -12.33 12.51
C ASN A 325 5.17 -13.24 13.76
N PRO A 326 4.50 -14.40 13.75
CA PRO A 326 4.60 -15.36 14.84
C PRO A 326 5.95 -16.08 14.84
N MET A 327 6.34 -16.50 16.03
CA MET A 327 7.55 -17.27 16.34
C MET A 327 7.16 -18.47 17.22
N GLU A 328 6.56 -19.49 16.61
CA GLU A 328 5.84 -20.55 17.35
C GLU A 328 6.27 -21.99 16.99
N ASP A 329 7.19 -22.14 16.05
CA ASP A 329 7.61 -23.46 15.53
C ASP A 329 8.64 -24.17 16.42
N SER A 330 8.83 -23.74 17.67
CA SER A 330 9.85 -24.29 18.58
C SER A 330 11.27 -24.20 18.00
N LEU A 331 11.55 -23.16 17.20
CA LEU A 331 12.86 -22.90 16.62
C LEU A 331 13.65 -21.92 17.49
N THR A 332 14.96 -21.92 17.31
CA THR A 332 15.89 -20.93 17.88
C THR A 332 16.31 -19.86 16.88
N SER A 333 15.88 -20.00 15.62
CA SER A 333 16.24 -19.10 14.52
C SER A 333 15.06 -18.98 13.55
N TYR A 334 14.65 -17.75 13.29
CA TYR A 334 13.50 -17.41 12.47
C TYR A 334 13.93 -16.44 11.38
N THR A 335 13.67 -16.79 10.12
CA THR A 335 13.97 -15.91 8.99
C THR A 335 12.67 -15.38 8.39
N PHE A 336 12.63 -14.07 8.16
CA PHE A 336 11.49 -13.34 7.62
C PHE A 336 11.90 -12.61 6.33
N GLN A 337 10.93 -12.35 5.45
CA GLN A 337 11.06 -11.31 4.45
C GLN A 337 10.49 -10.02 5.04
N THR A 338 11.31 -8.97 5.06
CA THR A 338 10.94 -7.67 5.61
C THR A 338 11.04 -6.61 4.52
N PRO A 339 9.97 -6.39 3.73
CA PRO A 339 9.95 -5.30 2.75
C PRO A 339 10.08 -3.93 3.41
N CYS A 340 11.18 -3.22 3.14
CA CYS A 340 11.35 -1.83 3.56
C CYS A 340 12.03 -1.02 2.44
N GLN A 341 11.21 -0.25 1.71
CA GLN A 341 11.62 0.41 0.47
C GLN A 341 12.50 1.65 0.70
N SER A 342 12.31 2.32 1.83
CA SER A 342 13.09 3.48 2.25
C SER A 342 12.78 3.82 3.71
N GLY A 343 13.64 3.39 4.63
CA GLY A 343 13.42 3.69 6.04
C GLY A 343 14.39 3.02 7.01
N LEU A 344 14.33 3.47 8.26
CA LEU A 344 14.89 2.76 9.40
C LEU A 344 14.02 1.52 9.67
N MET A 345 14.65 0.37 9.93
CA MET A 345 13.93 -0.78 10.46
C MET A 345 14.06 -0.86 11.98
N VAL A 346 12.92 -1.07 12.64
CA VAL A 346 12.82 -1.37 14.08
C VAL A 346 12.15 -2.73 14.22
N ALA A 347 12.67 -3.57 15.11
CA ALA A 347 12.06 -4.83 15.49
C ALA A 347 11.63 -4.74 16.96
N ALA A 348 10.36 -4.98 17.25
CA ALA A 348 9.85 -5.07 18.61
C ALA A 348 9.31 -6.47 18.83
N SER A 349 9.87 -7.20 19.78
CA SER A 349 9.52 -8.58 20.06
C SER A 349 8.83 -8.74 21.40
N ASN A 350 7.91 -9.71 21.43
CA ASN A 350 7.32 -10.25 22.63
C ASN A 350 7.69 -11.74 22.69
N MET A 351 8.64 -12.07 23.55
CA MET A 351 9.28 -13.38 23.60
C MET A 351 8.84 -14.19 24.82
N ASP A 352 8.98 -15.51 24.76
CA ASP A 352 8.89 -16.36 25.96
C ASP A 352 9.97 -15.97 26.99
N ALA A 353 9.65 -16.09 28.29
CA ALA A 353 10.55 -15.67 29.39
C ALA A 353 11.91 -16.38 29.38
N GLY A 354 12.00 -17.55 28.74
CA GLY A 354 13.21 -18.35 28.59
C GLY A 354 13.85 -18.31 27.20
N ALA A 355 13.29 -17.52 26.26
CA ALA A 355 13.75 -17.44 24.87
C ALA A 355 13.98 -15.99 24.38
N PRO A 356 14.63 -15.08 25.14
CA PRO A 356 14.92 -13.73 24.66
C PRO A 356 15.73 -13.73 23.35
N VAL A 357 15.59 -12.63 22.60
CA VAL A 357 16.33 -12.39 21.37
C VAL A 357 17.80 -12.14 21.68
N THR A 358 18.69 -12.89 21.02
CA THR A 358 20.15 -12.78 21.18
C THR A 358 20.82 -12.05 20.03
N ALA A 359 20.22 -12.10 18.84
CA ALA A 359 20.76 -11.46 17.66
C ALA A 359 19.67 -11.24 16.63
N ILE A 360 19.77 -10.11 15.92
CA ILE A 360 19.07 -9.88 14.65
C ILE A 360 20.13 -9.62 13.58
N SER A 361 19.95 -10.22 12.42
CA SER A 361 20.81 -10.02 11.26
C SER A 361 19.96 -9.83 10.00
N SER A 362 20.45 -9.04 9.05
CA SER A 362 19.78 -8.85 7.77
C SER A 362 20.75 -9.03 6.60
N THR A 363 20.21 -9.37 5.45
CA THR A 363 20.94 -9.38 4.18
C THR A 363 20.32 -8.37 3.22
N SER A 364 21.20 -7.64 2.50
CA SER A 364 20.83 -6.65 1.48
C SER A 364 20.04 -5.41 1.98
N PRO A 365 20.56 -4.63 2.95
CA PRO A 365 21.97 -4.61 3.38
C PRO A 365 22.26 -5.48 4.61
N THR A 366 23.53 -5.86 4.75
CA THR A 366 24.05 -6.33 6.04
C THR A 366 24.24 -5.14 6.96
N VAL A 367 23.55 -5.17 8.11
CA VAL A 367 23.48 -4.05 9.05
C VAL A 367 23.73 -4.55 10.46
N THR A 368 24.23 -3.65 11.31
CA THR A 368 24.28 -3.87 12.75
C THR A 368 22.92 -3.53 13.35
N TRP A 369 22.35 -4.49 14.08
CA TRP A 369 21.18 -4.28 14.91
C TRP A 369 21.63 -3.96 16.34
N ASN A 370 21.02 -2.94 16.94
CA ASN A 370 21.31 -2.54 18.30
C ASN A 370 20.04 -2.65 19.13
N GLU A 371 20.17 -3.25 20.30
CA GLU A 371 19.11 -3.28 21.31
C GLU A 371 18.94 -1.90 21.93
N VAL A 372 17.68 -1.53 22.19
CA VAL A 372 17.30 -0.28 22.86
C VAL A 372 17.16 -0.54 24.35
N GLY A 373 18.24 -0.27 25.10
CA GLY A 373 18.24 -0.49 26.55
C GLY A 373 18.39 -1.97 26.93
N ALA A 374 18.10 -2.29 28.19
CA ALA A 374 18.08 -3.67 28.68
C ALA A 374 16.65 -4.24 28.52
N PRO A 375 16.48 -5.55 28.29
CA PRO A 375 15.18 -6.16 28.08
C PRO A 375 14.26 -5.87 29.28
N GLY A 376 12.99 -5.58 29.00
CA GLY A 376 11.97 -5.55 30.04
C GLY A 376 11.68 -6.97 30.48
N VAL A 377 12.32 -7.46 31.54
CA VAL A 377 12.10 -8.82 32.03
C VAL A 377 11.03 -8.81 33.13
N SER A 378 9.87 -9.40 32.83
CA SER A 378 9.00 -9.97 33.85
C SER A 378 9.47 -11.41 34.10
N ASN A 379 9.82 -11.73 35.34
CA ASN A 379 10.43 -12.99 35.76
C ASN A 379 9.56 -14.25 35.56
N THR A 380 8.40 -14.13 34.91
CA THR A 380 7.47 -15.25 34.62
C THR A 380 6.73 -15.16 33.28
N GLU A 381 6.77 -14.04 32.54
CA GLU A 381 5.67 -13.69 31.61
C GLU A 381 6.12 -13.21 30.22
N GLY A 382 7.41 -13.37 29.91
CA GLY A 382 7.98 -13.03 28.62
C GLY A 382 9.13 -12.04 28.71
N SER A 383 9.77 -11.79 27.56
CA SER A 383 10.82 -10.78 27.38
C SER A 383 10.40 -9.82 26.29
N GLN A 384 10.44 -8.52 26.61
CA GLN A 384 10.02 -7.45 25.74
C GLN A 384 11.26 -6.67 25.34
N GLU A 385 11.58 -6.78 24.05
CA GLU A 385 12.84 -6.31 23.50
C GLU A 385 12.57 -5.47 22.26
N ILE A 386 13.34 -4.38 22.12
CA ILE A 386 13.26 -3.49 20.96
C ILE A 386 14.65 -3.34 20.39
N PHE A 387 14.78 -3.53 19.09
CA PHE A 387 16.01 -3.39 18.34
C PHE A 387 15.81 -2.42 17.19
N PHE A 388 16.86 -1.69 16.82
CA PHE A 388 16.87 -0.88 15.59
C PHE A 388 18.11 -1.20 14.76
N ALA A 389 17.94 -1.14 13.44
CA ALA A 389 19.06 -1.28 12.53
C ALA A 389 19.81 0.05 12.38
N ALA A 390 21.13 0.06 12.56
CA ALA A 390 21.95 1.26 12.37
C ALA A 390 22.20 1.61 10.88
N ALA A 391 21.17 1.49 10.04
CA ALA A 391 21.21 1.86 8.63
C ALA A 391 19.79 2.09 8.08
N THR A 392 19.71 2.79 6.94
CA THR A 392 18.49 2.91 6.15
C THR A 392 18.41 1.77 5.13
N PHE A 393 17.27 1.09 5.11
CA PHE A 393 16.94 0.06 4.12
C PHE A 393 16.38 0.68 2.85
N THR A 394 16.67 0.06 1.71
CA THR A 394 16.24 0.54 0.38
C THR A 394 15.58 -0.55 -0.48
N SER A 395 15.37 -1.74 0.09
CA SER A 395 14.81 -2.90 -0.62
C SER A 395 14.22 -3.91 0.35
N SER A 396 13.50 -4.89 -0.19
CA SER A 396 13.12 -6.08 0.57
C SER A 396 14.35 -6.86 1.01
N THR A 397 14.36 -7.24 2.29
CA THR A 397 15.48 -7.95 2.92
C THR A 397 15.04 -9.26 3.54
N SER A 398 15.99 -10.17 3.69
CA SER A 398 15.82 -11.31 4.57
C SER A 398 16.42 -10.95 5.92
N THR A 399 15.60 -11.00 6.96
CA THR A 399 15.97 -10.69 8.35
C THR A 399 15.82 -11.93 9.20
N THR A 400 16.88 -12.30 9.92
CA THR A 400 16.93 -13.47 10.79
C THR A 400 17.04 -13.05 12.24
N VAL A 401 16.16 -13.61 13.07
CA VAL A 401 16.08 -13.40 14.52
C VAL A 401 16.49 -14.69 15.21
N THR A 402 17.45 -14.61 16.13
CA THR A 402 17.97 -15.75 16.89
C THR A 402 17.64 -15.59 18.36
N THR A 403 17.17 -16.66 19.01
CA THR A 403 16.76 -16.67 20.42
C THR A 403 17.67 -17.59 21.26
N THR A 404 17.68 -17.39 22.58
CA THR A 404 18.47 -18.24 23.51
C THR A 404 17.95 -19.68 23.60
N ALA A 405 16.64 -19.88 23.43
CA ALA A 405 15.97 -21.18 23.47
C ALA A 405 14.85 -21.23 22.42
N ALA A 406 14.26 -22.42 22.24
CA ALA A 406 13.13 -22.61 21.33
C ALA A 406 11.94 -21.75 21.77
N ALA A 407 11.51 -20.81 20.91
CA ALA A 407 10.33 -20.00 21.16
C ALA A 407 9.06 -20.75 20.73
N THR A 408 8.01 -20.66 21.55
CA THR A 408 6.75 -21.41 21.39
C THR A 408 5.53 -20.50 21.38
N HIS A 409 5.59 -19.36 22.06
CA HIS A 409 4.50 -18.36 22.09
C HIS A 409 5.11 -16.97 22.03
N SER A 410 5.63 -16.61 20.85
CA SER A 410 6.33 -15.36 20.67
C SER A 410 5.94 -14.71 19.36
N ASP A 411 6.09 -13.40 19.31
CA ASP A 411 5.86 -12.62 18.10
C ASP A 411 6.92 -11.53 17.95
N ILE A 412 7.07 -11.09 16.71
CA ILE A 412 7.91 -9.94 16.39
C ILE A 412 7.26 -9.05 15.35
N ALA A 413 7.21 -7.77 15.67
CA ALA A 413 6.79 -6.72 14.76
C ALA A 413 8.01 -6.06 14.11
N PHE A 414 8.01 -5.96 12.79
CA PHE A 414 8.97 -5.12 12.05
C PHE A 414 8.28 -3.85 11.57
N TYR A 415 8.88 -2.71 11.93
CA TYR A 415 8.47 -1.38 11.51
C TYR A 415 9.47 -0.85 10.49
N CYS A 416 8.99 -0.45 9.32
CA CYS A 416 9.74 0.33 8.34
C CYS A 416 9.36 1.81 8.47
N ILE A 417 10.25 2.62 9.01
CA ILE A 417 9.98 4.01 9.37
C ILE A 417 10.72 4.94 8.40
N SER A 418 9.97 5.69 7.60
CA SER A 418 10.55 6.66 6.67
C SER A 418 10.84 7.96 7.40
N GLY A 419 11.97 8.60 7.08
CA GLY A 419 12.37 9.90 7.65
C GLY A 419 13.01 9.84 9.05
N ALA A 420 13.02 8.68 9.71
CA ALA A 420 13.76 8.48 10.95
C ALA A 420 15.28 8.41 10.71
N SER A 421 16.05 8.95 11.66
CA SER A 421 17.52 8.82 11.68
C SER A 421 17.93 7.37 11.97
N SER A 422 19.02 6.91 11.35
CA SER A 422 19.64 5.60 11.67
C SER A 422 20.62 5.65 12.87
N SER A 423 20.66 6.77 13.58
CA SER A 423 21.39 6.91 14.85
C SER A 423 20.64 6.23 16.01
N GLN A 424 21.21 6.28 17.22
CA GLN A 424 20.48 5.85 18.41
C GLN A 424 19.13 6.58 18.56
N PRO A 425 18.12 5.91 19.14
CA PRO A 425 16.85 6.53 19.51
C PRO A 425 17.06 7.80 20.33
N ASP A 426 16.19 8.77 20.10
CA ASP A 426 16.25 10.09 20.74
C ASP A 426 15.91 10.06 22.24
N SER A 427 15.37 8.94 22.74
CA SER A 427 15.16 8.71 24.18
C SER A 427 15.53 7.26 24.51
N GLY A 428 15.88 7.01 25.77
CA GLY A 428 16.17 5.66 26.26
C GLY A 428 14.90 4.79 26.35
N LEU A 429 15.07 3.54 26.74
CA LEU A 429 13.94 2.64 27.00
C LEU A 429 13.18 3.05 28.26
N ALA A 430 11.86 3.11 28.18
CA ALA A 430 10.97 3.17 29.33
C ALA A 430 10.36 1.79 29.57
N THR A 431 10.54 1.23 30.76
CA THR A 431 9.95 -0.05 31.16
C THR A 431 8.98 0.16 32.32
N GLY A 432 7.93 -0.65 32.35
CA GLY A 432 6.92 -0.62 33.40
C GLY A 432 6.32 -2.00 33.57
N THR A 433 6.07 -2.39 34.81
CA THR A 433 5.38 -3.63 35.16
C THR A 433 4.29 -3.30 36.18
N GLY A 434 3.19 -4.05 36.17
CA GLY A 434 2.10 -3.84 37.10
C GLY A 434 0.82 -4.55 36.69
N ASN A 435 -0.09 -4.70 37.66
CA ASN A 435 -1.41 -5.26 37.42
C ASN A 435 -2.37 -4.15 37.02
N VAL A 436 -3.09 -4.33 35.91
CA VAL A 436 -4.24 -3.51 35.55
C VAL A 436 -5.50 -4.20 36.04
N SER A 437 -6.19 -3.62 37.03
CA SER A 437 -7.35 -4.25 37.70
C SER A 437 -8.63 -4.28 36.85
N SER A 438 -8.57 -3.74 35.65
CA SER A 438 -9.61 -3.70 34.61
C SER A 438 -8.96 -3.09 33.36
N PHE A 439 -9.20 -3.61 32.15
CA PHE A 439 -8.83 -2.91 30.92
C PHE A 439 -9.63 -1.60 30.84
N THR A 440 -9.10 -0.54 31.45
CA THR A 440 -9.47 0.83 31.08
C THR A 440 -8.76 1.09 29.76
N SER A 441 -9.51 1.31 28.68
CA SER A 441 -8.94 1.90 27.48
C SER A 441 -8.65 3.37 27.76
N PRO A 442 -7.41 3.87 27.56
CA PRO A 442 -6.21 3.14 27.09
C PRO A 442 -5.44 2.44 28.22
N VAL A 443 -4.76 1.32 27.89
CA VAL A 443 -3.83 0.64 28.80
C VAL A 443 -2.65 1.58 29.10
N SER A 444 -2.52 2.00 30.36
CA SER A 444 -1.39 2.82 30.79
C SER A 444 -0.17 1.94 31.08
N THR A 445 0.91 2.12 30.33
CA THR A 445 2.19 1.42 30.54
C THR A 445 3.28 2.40 31.00
N ALA A 446 4.53 2.18 30.60
CA ALA A 446 5.64 3.06 30.94
C ALA A 446 5.48 4.44 30.27
N SER A 447 5.83 5.50 31.00
CA SER A 447 5.89 6.86 30.43
C SER A 447 7.26 7.12 29.83
N ILE A 448 7.27 7.56 28.57
CA ILE A 448 8.48 8.02 27.87
C ILE A 448 8.30 9.49 27.50
N THR A 449 9.37 10.28 27.63
CA THR A 449 9.40 11.68 27.18
C THR A 449 10.44 11.79 26.07
N PRO A 450 10.03 11.88 24.80
CA PRO A 450 10.95 12.13 23.69
C PRO A 450 11.71 13.46 23.87
N ASN A 451 12.97 13.51 23.46
CA ASN A 451 13.76 14.75 23.49
C ASN A 451 13.45 15.69 22.31
N SER A 452 12.72 15.20 21.30
CA SER A 452 12.23 15.94 20.15
C SER A 452 10.74 15.72 19.93
N ASN A 453 10.11 16.66 19.22
CA ASN A 453 8.70 16.62 18.85
C ASN A 453 8.45 15.98 17.47
N GLN A 454 9.47 15.36 16.88
CA GLN A 454 9.41 14.71 15.56
C GLN A 454 9.91 13.28 15.68
N GLY A 455 9.01 12.31 15.59
CA GLY A 455 9.39 10.91 15.69
C GLY A 455 8.19 9.99 15.84
N VAL A 456 8.48 8.73 16.12
CA VAL A 456 7.52 7.69 16.43
C VAL A 456 7.87 7.08 17.78
N ILE A 457 6.87 6.67 18.54
CA ILE A 457 7.04 5.89 19.76
C ILE A 457 6.71 4.44 19.41
N ILE A 458 7.66 3.54 19.64
CA ILE A 458 7.45 2.10 19.48
C ILE A 458 7.28 1.50 20.87
N GLY A 459 6.13 0.89 21.09
CA GLY A 459 5.80 0.19 22.33
C GLY A 459 5.53 -1.29 22.05
N THR A 460 5.90 -2.13 23.01
CA THR A 460 5.47 -3.52 23.10
C THR A 460 4.92 -3.77 24.50
N VAL A 461 3.90 -4.60 24.60
CA VAL A 461 3.22 -4.93 25.86
C VAL A 461 2.96 -6.43 25.90
N GLY A 462 3.51 -7.11 26.91
CA GLY A 462 3.15 -8.49 27.24
C GLY A 462 2.02 -8.52 28.28
N ILE A 463 1.06 -9.43 28.13
CA ILE A 463 -0.04 -9.63 29.08
C ILE A 463 0.07 -11.02 29.71
N ALA A 464 0.04 -11.07 31.03
CA ALA A 464 0.37 -12.27 31.81
C ALA A 464 -0.81 -13.14 32.25
N GLN A 465 -2.01 -12.58 32.46
CA GLN A 465 -3.19 -13.33 32.92
C GLN A 465 -4.44 -12.71 32.30
N ASN A 466 -5.12 -13.45 31.41
CA ASN A 466 -6.22 -12.92 30.63
C ASN A 466 -7.56 -13.40 31.17
N GLY A 467 -8.26 -12.62 32.00
CA GLY A 467 -9.60 -12.95 32.52
C GLY A 467 -10.77 -12.35 31.74
N SER A 468 -10.54 -11.61 30.64
CA SER A 468 -11.63 -10.87 29.96
C SER A 468 -11.35 -10.49 28.50
N THR A 469 -12.42 -10.04 27.84
CA THR A 469 -12.60 -9.58 26.45
C THR A 469 -11.97 -8.21 26.12
N SER A 470 -11.39 -8.07 24.92
CA SER A 470 -11.12 -6.84 24.14
C SER A 470 -9.73 -6.18 24.23
N CYS A 471 -9.09 -6.03 23.05
CA CYS A 471 -8.06 -5.02 22.74
C CYS A 471 -8.73 -3.86 21.99
N ASP A 472 -8.84 -2.69 22.61
CA ASP A 472 -9.16 -1.42 21.93
C ASP A 472 -7.96 -0.48 22.12
N PRO A 473 -7.01 -0.41 21.16
CA PRO A 473 -5.89 0.48 21.25
C PRO A 473 -6.28 1.85 20.67
N THR A 474 -7.06 2.65 21.42
CA THR A 474 -7.11 4.09 21.15
C THR A 474 -5.87 4.75 21.75
N GLY A 475 -4.86 4.98 20.91
CA GLY A 475 -3.69 5.82 21.17
C GLY A 475 -3.41 6.72 19.99
#